data_AF-A0A1B9KA01-F1
#
_entry.id   AF-A0A1B9KA01-F1
#
_cell.length_a   1.000
_cell.length_b   1.000
_cell.length_c   1.000
_cell.angle_alpha   90.00
_cell.angle_beta   90.00
_cell.angle_gamma   90.00
#
_symmetry.space_group_name_H-M   'P 1'
#
loop_
_entity.id
_entity.type
_entity.pdbx_description
1 polymer ?
#
loop_
_entity_poly.entity_id
_entity_poly.type
_entity_poly.pdbx_seq_one_letter_code
_entity_poly.pdbx_strand_id
1 'polypeptide(L)'
;MSIKKILFISVAVSTTLLLNACSSSDYQLSSAGSKVQFVDTKPAATCQLLGKAEGRRNTFFSGQKTHSELIRDAATDLMNKAAAMGGNVIYDAQDASMKYVSEVAPTDAVMVGDVYRCN
;
A
#
# COMPACT_ATOMS: atom_id res chain seq x y z
N MET A 1 29.90 35.98 40.04
CA MET A 1 30.12 35.48 38.65
C MET A 1 29.30 34.21 38.51
N SER A 2 28.62 33.98 37.37
CA SER A 2 28.00 32.68 37.02
C SER A 2 26.52 32.39 37.37
N ILE A 3 25.59 33.29 37.00
CA ILE A 3 24.17 32.88 36.81
C ILE A 3 23.66 33.32 35.42
N LYS A 4 24.10 34.47 34.91
CA LYS A 4 23.71 34.96 33.56
C LYS A 4 24.21 34.08 32.40
N LYS A 5 25.30 33.33 32.55
CA LYS A 5 25.87 32.51 31.45
C LYS A 5 25.08 31.21 31.20
N ILE A 6 24.33 30.73 32.19
CA ILE A 6 23.58 29.46 32.09
C ILE A 6 22.34 29.65 31.20
N LEU A 7 21.77 30.86 31.17
CA LEU A 7 20.58 31.17 30.38
C LEU A 7 20.87 31.37 28.88
N PHE A 8 22.13 31.63 28.51
CA PHE A 8 22.53 31.79 27.11
C PHE A 8 22.87 30.46 26.42
N ILE A 9 23.15 29.39 27.18
CA ILE A 9 23.47 28.07 26.61
C ILE A 9 22.19 27.26 26.32
N SER A 10 21.07 27.58 26.97
CA SER A 10 19.78 26.90 26.73
C SER A 10 19.09 27.31 25.41
N VAL A 11 19.59 28.32 24.70
CA VAL A 11 19.00 28.79 23.43
C VAL A 11 19.57 28.06 22.21
N ALA A 12 20.64 27.27 22.36
CA ALA A 12 21.34 26.65 21.23
C ALA A 12 20.97 25.17 20.95
N VAL A 13 20.10 24.53 21.76
CA VAL A 13 19.94 23.05 21.72
C VAL A 13 18.51 22.58 21.38
N SER A 14 17.63 23.45 20.88
CA SER A 14 16.24 23.06 20.61
C SER A 14 15.77 23.19 19.16
N THR A 15 16.63 23.63 18.24
CA THR A 15 16.26 23.84 16.82
C THR A 15 16.69 22.70 15.90
N THR A 16 16.75 21.48 16.42
CA THR A 16 16.82 20.26 15.59
C THR A 16 15.68 19.32 15.96
N LEU A 17 14.46 19.85 16.04
CA LEU A 17 13.29 19.06 15.70
C LEU A 17 13.37 18.84 14.19
N LEU A 18 14.10 17.80 13.81
CA LEU A 18 13.92 17.15 12.51
C LEU A 18 12.45 16.73 12.47
N LEU A 19 11.59 17.57 11.89
CA LEU A 19 10.30 17.13 11.36
C LEU A 19 10.60 16.20 10.17
N ASN A 20 11.10 15.00 10.46
CA ASN A 20 10.79 13.86 9.62
C ASN A 20 9.31 13.55 9.87
N ALA A 21 8.44 14.39 9.33
CA ALA A 21 7.14 13.95 8.90
C ALA A 21 7.37 12.98 7.74
N CYS A 22 7.88 11.79 8.06
CA CYS A 22 7.56 10.61 7.26
C CYS A 22 6.05 10.47 7.45
N SER A 23 5.30 11.14 6.58
CA SER A 23 3.94 10.76 6.28
C SER A 23 4.03 9.30 5.83
N SER A 24 3.95 8.39 6.80
CA SER A 24 3.64 6.99 6.57
C SER A 24 2.25 7.01 6.00
N SER A 25 2.17 7.23 4.69
CA SER A 25 0.97 6.95 3.93
C SER A 25 0.70 5.48 4.19
N ASP A 26 -0.41 5.15 4.84
CA ASP A 26 -0.89 3.78 5.11
C ASP A 26 -1.01 2.89 3.86
N TYR A 27 -0.67 3.44 2.70
CA TYR A 27 -0.75 2.86 1.36
C TYR A 27 0.62 2.74 0.70
N GLN A 28 1.71 2.88 1.47
CA GLN A 28 3.04 2.61 0.94
C GLN A 28 3.22 1.13 0.61
N LEU A 29 3.79 0.88 -0.56
CA LEU A 29 4.18 -0.44 -0.98
C LEU A 29 5.19 -1.01 0.03
N SER A 30 4.85 -2.13 0.66
CA SER A 30 5.74 -2.82 1.60
C SER A 30 6.95 -3.37 0.87
N SER A 31 8.08 -3.52 1.56
CA SER A 31 9.26 -4.20 1.01
C SER A 31 8.96 -5.63 0.51
N ALA A 32 7.94 -6.27 1.09
CA ALA A 32 7.46 -7.56 0.61
C ALA A 32 6.55 -7.39 -0.63
N GLY A 33 5.66 -6.40 -0.63
CA GLY A 33 4.78 -6.06 -1.75
C GLY A 33 5.55 -5.65 -3.01
N SER A 34 6.69 -4.96 -2.87
CA SER A 34 7.53 -4.56 -3.99
C SER A 34 8.20 -5.73 -4.72
N LYS A 35 8.20 -6.92 -4.13
CA LYS A 35 8.68 -8.16 -4.78
C LYS A 35 7.60 -8.87 -5.56
N VAL A 36 6.34 -8.43 -5.44
CA VAL A 36 5.20 -9.02 -6.13
C VAL A 36 5.07 -8.42 -7.52
N GLN A 37 4.92 -9.26 -8.53
CA GLN A 37 4.77 -8.84 -9.92
C GLN A 37 3.40 -9.23 -10.46
N PHE A 38 2.78 -8.32 -11.22
CA PHE A 38 1.61 -8.63 -12.02
C PHE A 38 2.04 -9.31 -13.32
N VAL A 39 1.40 -10.42 -13.65
CA VAL A 39 1.62 -11.15 -14.89
C VAL A 39 0.30 -11.39 -15.60
N ASP A 40 0.26 -11.08 -16.90
CA ASP A 40 -0.90 -11.34 -17.76
C ASP A 40 -0.88 -12.78 -18.30
N THR A 41 0.29 -13.43 -18.30
CA THR A 41 0.46 -14.81 -18.72
C THR A 41 0.37 -15.74 -17.53
N LYS A 42 -0.28 -16.89 -17.73
CA LYS A 42 -0.43 -17.87 -16.66
C LYS A 42 0.97 -18.33 -16.19
N PRO A 43 1.29 -18.22 -14.89
CA PRO A 43 2.58 -18.64 -14.38
C PRO A 43 2.79 -20.15 -14.60
N ALA A 44 4.06 -20.55 -14.73
CA ALA A 44 4.44 -21.94 -14.97
C ALA A 44 3.85 -22.88 -13.90
N ALA A 45 3.63 -24.15 -14.27
CA ALA A 45 3.10 -25.16 -13.34
C ALA A 45 4.00 -25.42 -12.11
N THR A 46 5.24 -24.92 -12.13
CA THR A 46 6.16 -24.93 -10.99
C THR A 46 5.76 -23.94 -9.90
N CYS A 47 4.88 -22.98 -10.18
CA CYS A 47 4.39 -22.01 -9.21
C CYS A 47 3.17 -22.55 -8.45
N GLN A 48 3.22 -22.46 -7.13
CA GLN A 48 2.13 -22.90 -6.26
C GLN A 48 1.05 -21.82 -6.17
N LEU A 49 -0.21 -22.18 -6.44
CA LEU A 49 -1.35 -21.30 -6.15
C LEU A 49 -1.54 -21.21 -4.63
N LEU A 50 -1.46 -19.99 -4.09
CA LEU A 50 -1.70 -19.72 -2.67
C LEU A 50 -3.16 -19.35 -2.39
N GLY A 51 -3.85 -18.77 -3.37
CA GLY A 51 -5.26 -18.39 -3.27
C GLY A 51 -5.56 -17.08 -3.99
N LYS A 52 -6.75 -16.51 -3.77
CA LYS A 52 -7.14 -15.19 -4.28
C LYS A 52 -6.91 -14.13 -3.22
N ALA A 53 -6.33 -13.00 -3.61
CA ALA A 53 -6.24 -11.80 -2.79
C ALA A 53 -7.10 -10.69 -3.37
N GLU A 54 -7.55 -9.78 -2.50
CA GLU A 54 -8.34 -8.61 -2.85
C GLU A 54 -7.72 -7.37 -2.23
N GLY A 55 -7.40 -6.37 -3.04
CA GLY A 55 -7.01 -5.03 -2.62
C GLY A 55 -8.17 -4.06 -2.74
N ARG A 56 -8.38 -3.20 -1.73
CA ARG A 56 -9.53 -2.27 -1.70
C ARG A 56 -9.14 -0.87 -1.28
N ARG A 57 -9.67 0.15 -1.95
CA ARG A 57 -9.49 1.56 -1.61
C ARG A 57 -10.80 2.31 -1.61
N ASN A 58 -11.07 2.93 -0.47
CA ASN A 58 -12.29 3.66 -0.25
C ASN A 58 -12.22 5.07 -0.83
N THR A 59 -13.18 5.47 -1.64
CA THR A 59 -13.22 6.83 -2.22
C THR A 59 -13.65 7.89 -1.22
N PHE A 60 -14.49 7.52 -0.26
CA PHE A 60 -15.09 8.46 0.69
C PHE A 60 -14.05 9.27 1.48
N PHE A 61 -12.92 8.65 1.84
CA PHE A 61 -11.82 9.29 2.57
C PHE A 61 -10.60 9.59 1.69
N SER A 62 -10.69 9.39 0.38
CA SER A 62 -9.55 9.54 -0.54
C SER A 62 -9.38 10.94 -1.11
N GLY A 63 -10.31 11.86 -0.83
CA GLY A 63 -10.27 13.23 -1.35
C GLY A 63 -10.48 13.30 -2.88
N GLN A 64 -9.84 14.27 -3.55
CA GLN A 64 -9.95 14.48 -5.00
C GLN A 64 -9.12 13.49 -5.85
N LYS A 65 -8.95 12.25 -5.38
CA LYS A 65 -8.26 11.22 -6.17
C LYS A 65 -9.16 10.73 -7.30
N THR A 66 -8.57 10.62 -8.49
CA THR A 66 -9.22 10.02 -9.65
C THR A 66 -9.40 8.51 -9.45
N HIS A 67 -10.35 7.91 -10.16
CA HIS A 67 -10.56 6.45 -10.14
C HIS A 67 -9.27 5.67 -10.48
N SER A 68 -8.47 6.17 -11.43
CA SER A 68 -7.19 5.56 -11.79
C SER A 68 -6.18 5.56 -10.64
N GLU A 69 -6.12 6.61 -9.83
CA GLU A 69 -5.24 6.67 -8.66
C GLU A 69 -5.70 5.69 -7.57
N LEU A 70 -7.02 5.55 -7.40
CA LEU A 70 -7.60 4.64 -6.43
C LEU A 70 -7.36 3.17 -6.80
N ILE A 71 -7.44 2.85 -8.09
CA ILE A 71 -7.08 1.53 -8.62
C ILE A 71 -5.59 1.24 -8.41
N ARG A 72 -4.70 2.22 -8.59
CA ARG A 72 -3.26 2.04 -8.28
C ARG A 72 -3.00 1.79 -6.80
N ASP A 73 -3.71 2.52 -5.95
CA ASP A 73 -3.64 2.29 -4.50
C ASP A 73 -4.23 0.90 -4.13
N ALA A 74 -5.27 0.44 -4.84
CA ALA A 74 -5.88 -0.87 -4.63
C ALA A 74 -4.96 -2.00 -5.12
N ALA A 75 -4.26 -1.78 -6.23
CA ALA A 75 -3.20 -2.66 -6.71
C ALA A 75 -2.07 -2.78 -5.68
N THR A 76 -1.68 -1.68 -5.04
CA THR A 76 -0.65 -1.66 -4.00
C THR A 76 -1.08 -2.44 -2.76
N ASP A 77 -2.34 -2.27 -2.33
CA ASP A 77 -2.94 -3.07 -1.25
C ASP A 77 -2.99 -4.56 -1.61
N LEU A 78 -3.35 -4.88 -2.85
CA LEU A 78 -3.35 -6.25 -3.39
C LEU A 78 -1.95 -6.87 -3.37
N MET A 79 -0.91 -6.13 -3.80
CA MET A 79 0.49 -6.58 -3.72
C MET A 79 0.93 -6.84 -2.28
N ASN A 80 0.59 -5.96 -1.35
CA ASN A 80 0.92 -6.12 0.06
C ASN A 80 0.26 -7.37 0.65
N LYS A 81 -1.00 -7.65 0.30
CA LYS A 81 -1.71 -8.86 0.73
C LYS A 81 -1.16 -10.12 0.09
N ALA A 82 -0.85 -10.09 -1.21
CA ALA A 82 -0.20 -11.19 -1.91
C ALA A 82 1.14 -11.54 -1.26
N ALA A 83 1.93 -10.53 -0.89
CA ALA A 83 3.19 -10.72 -0.18
C ALA A 83 3.00 -11.25 1.25
N ALA A 84 1.96 -10.80 1.96
CA ALA A 84 1.61 -11.33 3.28
C ALA A 84 1.20 -12.81 3.23
N MET A 85 0.61 -13.27 2.11
CA MET A 85 0.34 -14.68 1.85
C MET A 85 1.61 -15.48 1.50
N GLY A 86 2.75 -14.83 1.29
CA GLY A 86 4.00 -15.45 0.84
C GLY A 86 4.08 -15.65 -0.67
N GLY A 87 3.23 -14.98 -1.44
CA GLY A 87 3.26 -14.97 -2.89
C GLY A 87 4.18 -13.89 -3.45
N ASN A 88 4.62 -14.10 -4.69
CA ASN A 88 5.46 -13.17 -5.44
C ASN A 88 4.92 -12.86 -6.84
N VAL A 89 3.85 -13.53 -7.27
CA VAL A 89 3.24 -13.31 -8.58
C VAL A 89 1.74 -13.19 -8.39
N ILE A 90 1.14 -12.16 -9.00
CA ILE A 90 -0.31 -12.01 -9.12
C ILE A 90 -0.68 -12.23 -10.59
N TYR A 91 -1.59 -13.17 -10.82
CA TYR A 91 -2.16 -13.48 -12.13
C TYR A 91 -3.62 -13.06 -12.19
N ASP A 92 -4.09 -12.70 -13.39
CA ASP A 92 -5.48 -12.34 -13.66
C ASP A 92 -6.00 -11.24 -12.71
N ALA A 93 -5.24 -10.16 -12.59
CA ALA A 93 -5.62 -9.01 -11.78
C ALA A 93 -6.75 -8.25 -12.48
N GLN A 94 -7.96 -8.31 -11.93
CA GLN A 94 -9.15 -7.72 -12.52
C GLN A 94 -9.72 -6.63 -11.60
N ASP A 95 -10.28 -5.59 -12.24
CA ASP A 95 -11.06 -4.58 -11.55
C ASP A 95 -12.42 -5.16 -11.18
N ALA A 96 -12.62 -5.39 -9.88
CA ALA A 96 -13.87 -5.89 -9.32
C ALA A 96 -14.73 -4.77 -8.73
N SER A 97 -14.35 -3.49 -8.90
CA SER A 97 -15.07 -2.34 -8.33
C SER A 97 -16.57 -2.41 -8.63
N MET A 98 -16.95 -2.70 -9.89
CA MET A 98 -18.35 -2.82 -10.33
C MET A 98 -19.15 -3.92 -9.63
N LYS A 99 -18.49 -5.00 -9.19
CA LYS A 99 -19.13 -6.11 -8.47
C LYS A 99 -19.45 -5.76 -7.02
N TYR A 100 -18.67 -4.86 -6.42
CA TYR A 100 -18.79 -4.46 -5.02
C TYR A 100 -19.56 -3.14 -4.78
N VAL A 101 -19.93 -2.42 -5.85
CA VAL A 101 -20.75 -1.18 -5.78
C VAL A 101 -22.10 -1.41 -5.08
N SER A 102 -22.58 -2.65 -5.00
CA SER A 102 -23.94 -2.93 -4.51
C SER A 102 -24.09 -2.98 -2.98
N GLU A 103 -23.02 -3.08 -2.18
CA GLU A 103 -23.19 -3.49 -0.77
C GLU A 103 -22.68 -2.50 0.30
N VAL A 104 -21.67 -1.64 0.05
CA VAL A 104 -21.10 -0.83 1.15
C VAL A 104 -20.69 0.61 0.81
N ALA A 105 -20.28 0.95 -0.40
CA ALA A 105 -20.08 2.35 -0.81
C ALA A 105 -20.00 2.45 -2.35
N PRO A 106 -20.71 3.41 -2.99
CA PRO A 106 -20.91 3.44 -4.44
C PRO A 106 -19.66 3.78 -5.28
N THR A 107 -18.47 3.84 -4.70
CA THR A 107 -17.29 4.37 -5.37
C THR A 107 -15.98 3.70 -4.93
N ASP A 108 -16.00 2.53 -4.27
CA ASP A 108 -14.74 1.90 -3.85
C ASP A 108 -14.00 1.24 -5.02
N ALA A 109 -12.70 1.48 -5.11
CA ALA A 109 -11.83 0.83 -6.08
C ALA A 109 -11.38 -0.52 -5.52
N VAL A 110 -11.73 -1.61 -6.19
CA VAL A 110 -11.45 -2.98 -5.76
C VAL A 110 -10.72 -3.73 -6.87
N MET A 111 -9.61 -4.35 -6.53
CA MET A 111 -8.86 -5.24 -7.43
C MET A 111 -8.73 -6.61 -6.81
N VAL A 112 -8.95 -7.65 -7.61
CA VAL A 112 -8.80 -9.04 -7.21
C VAL A 112 -7.80 -9.73 -8.13
N GLY A 113 -7.05 -10.69 -7.61
CA GLY A 113 -6.13 -11.48 -8.42
C GLY A 113 -5.75 -12.80 -7.76
N ASP A 114 -5.30 -13.75 -8.57
CA ASP A 114 -4.77 -15.03 -8.10
C ASP A 114 -3.31 -14.87 -7.68
N VAL A 115 -3.01 -15.23 -6.44
CA VAL A 115 -1.67 -15.15 -5.86
C VAL A 115 -0.95 -16.47 -6.01
N TYR A 116 0.21 -16.42 -6.66
CA TYR A 116 1.11 -17.53 -6.85
C TYR A 116 2.43 -17.31 -6.11
N ARG A 117 3.03 -18.42 -5.69
CA ARG A 117 4.40 -18.50 -5.20
C ARG A 117 5.25 -19.27 -6.19
N CYS A 118 6.08 -18.55 -6.93
CA CYS A 118 7.12 -19.07 -7.80
C CYS A 118 8.45 -19.00 -7.04
N ASN A 119 9.20 -20.10 -6.99
CA ASN A 119 10.50 -20.17 -6.30
C ASN A 119 11.62 -20.40 -7.31
#